data_AF-A0A951GE94-F1
#
_entry.id   AF-A0A951GE94-F1
#
_cell.length_a   1.000
_cell.length_b   1.000
_cell.length_c   1.000
_cell.angle_alpha   90.00
_cell.angle_beta   90.00
_cell.angle_gamma   90.00
#
_symmetry.space_group_name_H-M   'P 1'
#
loop_
_entity.id
_entity.type
_entity.pdbx_description
1 polymer ?
#
loop_
_entity_poly.entity_id
_entity_poly.type
_entity_poly.pdbx_seq_one_letter_code
_entity_poly.pdbx_strand_id
1 'polypeptide(L)'
;MRARLAALVSGSLRRVIGSVTLNDILSSKRAGIMVQIRDEVAAQAKAFGIDVVDVRIRRADLPEENSQAIFARMKSEREQQAAQYRGEGAEAAQTVRANAERERTVILAEAQRDAQRVRGEGDAQSIKTYADAFGQDKDFFAFYRSMQAYRDALNGRTTSFVLTPDTGFFRFFENLDGAAGKSAPGPTAGAK
;
A
#
# COMPACT_ATOMS: atom_id res chain seq x y z
N MET A 1 4.20 -81.42 -0.41
CA MET A 1 3.53 -80.84 0.78
C MET A 1 3.78 -79.34 0.96
N ARG A 2 5.02 -78.84 0.86
CA ARG A 2 5.35 -77.39 1.00
C ARG A 2 4.46 -76.44 0.17
N ALA A 3 4.18 -76.77 -1.10
CA ALA A 3 3.34 -75.93 -1.97
C ALA A 3 1.86 -75.85 -1.53
N ARG A 4 1.31 -76.94 -0.98
CA ARG A 4 -0.07 -76.96 -0.46
C ARG A 4 -0.20 -76.15 0.83
N LEU A 5 0.81 -76.19 1.70
CA LEU A 5 0.87 -75.33 2.89
C LEU A 5 1.01 -73.86 2.53
N ALA A 6 1.91 -73.53 1.61
CA ALA A 6 2.10 -72.15 1.16
C ALA A 6 0.80 -71.56 0.58
N ALA A 7 0.03 -72.36 -0.17
CA ALA A 7 -1.27 -71.95 -0.70
C ALA A 7 -2.33 -71.71 0.41
N LEU A 8 -2.37 -72.57 1.43
CA LEU A 8 -3.32 -72.46 2.55
C LEU A 8 -3.00 -71.28 3.48
N VAL A 9 -1.71 -71.09 3.79
CA VAL A 9 -1.21 -69.97 4.60
C VAL A 9 -1.38 -68.65 3.86
N SER A 10 -1.07 -68.59 2.56
CA SER A 10 -1.27 -67.37 1.78
C SER A 10 -2.75 -67.02 1.57
N GLY A 11 -3.62 -68.03 1.44
CA GLY A 11 -5.08 -67.85 1.33
C GLY A 11 -5.72 -67.34 2.62
N SER A 12 -5.37 -67.91 3.77
CA SER A 12 -5.83 -67.46 5.09
C SER A 12 -5.30 -66.06 5.42
N LEU A 13 -4.00 -65.82 5.22
CA LEU A 13 -3.38 -64.50 5.40
C LEU A 13 -4.07 -63.41 4.56
N ARG A 14 -4.35 -63.68 3.29
CA ARG A 14 -5.03 -62.72 2.40
C ARG A 14 -6.46 -62.39 2.86
N ARG A 15 -7.18 -63.39 3.39
CA ARG A 15 -8.55 -63.21 3.89
C ARG A 15 -8.57 -62.29 5.11
N VAL A 16 -7.66 -62.48 6.06
CA VAL A 16 -7.57 -61.65 7.26
C VAL A 16 -7.08 -60.24 6.91
N ILE A 17 -6.07 -60.11 6.05
CA ILE A 17 -5.60 -58.79 5.58
C ILE A 17 -6.69 -58.04 4.82
N GLY A 18 -7.52 -58.73 4.03
CA GLY A 18 -8.66 -58.13 3.33
C GLY A 18 -9.79 -57.66 4.25
N SER A 19 -9.84 -58.13 5.49
CA SER A 19 -10.84 -57.71 6.50
C SER A 19 -10.39 -56.51 7.36
N VAL A 20 -9.14 -56.07 7.22
CA VAL A 20 -8.54 -55.01 8.03
C VAL A 20 -8.21 -53.81 7.16
N THR A 21 -8.47 -52.60 7.66
CA THR A 21 -8.20 -51.37 6.91
C THR A 21 -6.70 -51.05 6.84
N LEU A 22 -6.25 -50.41 5.76
CA LEU A 22 -4.84 -50.07 5.56
C LEU A 22 -4.28 -49.19 6.70
N ASN A 23 -5.10 -48.31 7.26
CA ASN A 23 -4.74 -47.44 8.38
C ASN A 23 -4.50 -48.22 9.69
N ASP A 24 -5.22 -49.32 9.93
CA ASP A 24 -5.05 -50.14 11.13
C ASP A 24 -3.77 -51.00 11.06
N ILE A 25 -3.33 -51.38 9.85
CA ILE A 25 -2.09 -52.16 9.61
C ILE A 25 -0.84 -51.30 9.83
N LEU A 26 -0.94 -50.00 9.59
CA LEU A 26 0.13 -49.01 9.75
C LEU A 26 0.16 -48.34 11.14
N SER A 27 -0.76 -48.71 12.03
CA SER A 27 -0.94 -48.10 13.36
C SER A 27 -0.55 -49.04 14.52
N SER A 28 -0.68 -48.58 15.76
CA SER A 28 -0.38 -49.32 17.00
C SER A 28 -1.19 -50.61 17.18
N LYS A 29 -2.28 -50.79 16.43
CA LYS A 29 -3.09 -52.02 16.41
C LYS A 29 -2.43 -53.19 15.66
N ARG A 30 -1.34 -52.94 14.93
CA ARG A 30 -0.62 -53.95 14.14
C ARG A 30 -0.25 -55.20 14.94
N ALA A 31 0.20 -55.04 16.19
CA ALA A 31 0.62 -56.17 17.01
C ALA A 31 -0.54 -57.14 17.31
N GLY A 32 -1.73 -56.62 17.62
CA GLY A 32 -2.92 -57.43 17.88
C GLY A 32 -3.41 -58.19 16.64
N ILE A 33 -3.35 -57.54 15.47
CA ILE A 33 -3.73 -58.16 14.19
C ILE A 33 -2.77 -59.29 13.82
N MET A 34 -1.45 -59.12 14.03
CA MET A 34 -0.47 -60.18 13.79
C MET A 34 -0.69 -61.40 14.68
N VAL A 35 -1.11 -61.21 15.93
CA VAL A 35 -1.45 -62.31 16.86
C VAL A 35 -2.69 -63.05 16.38
N GLN A 36 -3.76 -62.34 15.98
CA GLN A 36 -4.97 -62.97 15.44
C GLN A 36 -4.68 -63.79 14.18
N ILE A 37 -3.88 -63.25 13.25
CA ILE A 37 -3.45 -63.96 12.04
C ILE A 37 -2.67 -65.24 12.41
N ARG A 38 -1.73 -65.15 13.36
CA ARG A 38 -0.96 -66.31 13.81
C ARG A 38 -1.87 -67.39 14.36
N ASP A 39 -2.82 -67.04 15.22
CA ASP A 39 -3.67 -68.00 15.91
C ASP A 39 -4.64 -68.71 14.93
N GLU A 40 -5.20 -67.99 13.94
CA GLU A 40 -6.00 -68.59 12.87
C GLU A 40 -5.19 -69.52 11.96
N VAL A 41 -3.97 -69.10 11.58
CA VAL A 41 -3.07 -69.92 10.76
C VAL A 41 -2.62 -71.17 11.52
N ALA A 42 -2.33 -71.04 12.81
CA ALA A 42 -1.95 -72.17 13.68
C ALA A 42 -3.10 -73.18 13.84
N ALA A 43 -4.34 -72.72 14.00
CA ALA A 43 -5.51 -73.59 14.09
C ALA A 43 -5.70 -74.44 12.82
N GLN A 44 -5.50 -73.85 11.64
CA GLN A 44 -5.59 -74.57 10.36
C GLN A 44 -4.36 -75.46 10.09
N ALA A 45 -3.17 -75.05 10.51
CA ALA A 45 -1.94 -75.82 10.37
C ALA A 45 -1.91 -77.08 11.27
N LYS A 46 -2.62 -77.05 12.40
CA LYS A 46 -2.74 -78.18 13.33
C LYS A 46 -3.36 -79.43 12.69
N ALA A 47 -4.29 -79.26 11.74
CA ALA A 47 -4.88 -80.36 10.96
C ALA A 47 -3.85 -81.12 10.10
N PHE A 48 -2.67 -80.53 9.88
CA PHE A 48 -1.57 -81.11 9.12
C PHE A 48 -0.36 -81.48 9.99
N GLY A 49 -0.48 -81.41 11.32
CA GLY A 49 0.60 -81.75 12.27
C GLY A 49 1.75 -80.74 12.30
N ILE A 50 1.48 -79.46 11.99
CA ILE A 50 2.49 -78.41 11.88
C ILE A 50 2.24 -77.35 12.95
N ASP A 51 3.31 -76.98 13.65
CA ASP A 51 3.31 -75.93 14.65
C ASP A 51 3.84 -74.60 14.08
N VAL A 52 3.14 -73.50 14.35
CA VAL A 52 3.40 -72.18 13.76
C VAL A 52 3.90 -71.24 14.86
N VAL A 53 5.19 -70.95 14.86
CA VAL A 53 5.86 -70.18 15.93
C VAL A 53 5.69 -68.66 15.77
N ASP A 54 5.86 -68.12 14.56
CA ASP A 54 5.72 -66.68 14.28
C ASP A 54 5.33 -66.41 12.81
N VAL A 55 4.55 -65.35 12.58
CA VAL A 55 4.16 -64.86 11.24
C VAL A 55 4.60 -63.41 11.11
N ARG A 56 5.47 -63.14 10.12
CA ARG A 56 6.01 -61.80 9.86
C ARG A 56 5.71 -61.35 8.43
N ILE A 57 5.10 -60.18 8.29
CA ILE A 57 4.99 -59.49 6.99
C ILE A 57 6.35 -58.94 6.62
N ARG A 58 6.88 -59.36 5.45
CA ARG A 58 8.22 -59.00 5.00
C ARG A 58 8.25 -57.76 4.10
N ARG A 59 7.23 -57.57 3.25
CA ARG A 59 7.04 -56.38 2.42
C ARG A 59 5.56 -56.27 2.03
N ALA A 60 4.97 -55.10 2.23
CA ALA A 60 3.68 -54.71 1.68
C ALA A 60 3.98 -53.52 0.78
N ASP A 61 4.44 -53.77 -0.45
CA ASP A 61 4.72 -52.68 -1.36
C ASP A 61 3.41 -52.15 -1.92
N LEU A 62 3.20 -50.84 -1.75
CA LEU A 62 2.21 -50.12 -2.53
C LEU A 62 2.72 -50.05 -3.99
N PRO A 63 1.90 -50.36 -5.02
CA PRO A 63 2.29 -50.18 -6.41
C PRO A 63 2.71 -48.72 -6.67
N GLU A 64 3.85 -48.50 -7.34
CA GLU A 64 4.39 -47.15 -7.63
C GLU A 64 3.38 -46.25 -8.36
N GLU A 65 2.49 -46.83 -9.18
CA GLU A 65 1.45 -46.12 -9.92
C GLU A 65 0.47 -45.35 -9.02
N ASN A 66 0.13 -45.88 -7.84
CA ASN A 66 -0.76 -45.17 -6.90
C ASN A 66 -0.03 -44.05 -6.16
N SER A 67 1.29 -44.18 -5.96
CA SER A 67 2.07 -43.17 -5.24
C SER A 67 2.17 -41.87 -6.05
N GLN A 68 2.39 -41.95 -7.36
CA GLN A 68 2.52 -40.79 -8.23
C GLN A 68 1.24 -39.94 -8.29
N ALA A 69 0.08 -40.59 -8.35
CA ALA A 69 -1.21 -39.90 -8.34
C ALA A 69 -1.46 -39.13 -7.04
N ILE A 70 -1.10 -39.70 -5.89
CA ILE A 70 -1.22 -39.03 -4.58
C ILE A 70 -0.23 -37.87 -4.48
N PHE A 71 1.02 -38.04 -4.93
CA PHE A 71 2.01 -36.95 -4.95
C PHE A 71 1.59 -35.79 -5.86
N ALA A 72 1.05 -36.08 -7.05
CA ALA A 72 0.54 -35.06 -7.95
C ALA A 72 -0.61 -34.27 -7.32
N ARG A 73 -1.54 -34.97 -6.65
CA ARG A 73 -2.64 -34.33 -5.91
C ARG A 73 -2.14 -33.45 -4.76
N MET A 74 -1.23 -33.97 -3.92
CA MET A 74 -0.65 -33.19 -2.81
C MET A 74 0.09 -31.94 -3.30
N LYS A 75 0.79 -32.05 -4.43
CA LYS A 75 1.48 -30.90 -5.06
C LYS A 75 0.47 -29.86 -5.51
N SER A 76 -0.59 -30.27 -6.21
CA SER A 76 -1.64 -29.37 -6.67
C SER A 76 -2.37 -28.67 -5.52
N GLU A 77 -2.71 -29.42 -4.45
CA GLU A 77 -3.35 -28.85 -3.25
C GLU A 77 -2.43 -27.82 -2.57
N ARG A 78 -1.12 -28.09 -2.45
CA ARG A 78 -0.16 -27.10 -1.93
C ARG A 78 -0.01 -25.88 -2.83
N GLU A 79 0.02 -26.07 -4.14
CA GLU A 79 0.13 -24.96 -5.10
C GLU A 79 -1.11 -24.06 -5.05
N GLN A 80 -2.31 -24.65 -4.97
CA GLN A 80 -3.56 -23.92 -4.77
C GLN A 80 -3.56 -23.17 -3.45
N GLN A 81 -3.19 -23.82 -2.35
CA GLN A 81 -3.10 -23.18 -1.04
C GLN A 81 -2.08 -22.02 -1.03
N ALA A 82 -0.91 -22.21 -1.65
CA ALA A 82 0.09 -21.16 -1.77
C ALA A 82 -0.38 -20.00 -2.67
N ALA A 83 -1.15 -20.28 -3.72
CA ALA A 83 -1.75 -19.26 -4.57
C ALA A 83 -2.82 -18.47 -3.81
N GLN A 84 -3.65 -19.13 -3.02
CA GLN A 84 -4.65 -18.51 -2.17
C GLN A 84 -4.01 -17.57 -1.15
N TYR A 85 -3.00 -18.02 -0.39
CA TYR A 85 -2.30 -17.17 0.58
C TYR A 85 -1.59 -15.99 -0.09
N ARG A 86 -1.05 -16.16 -1.30
CA ARG A 86 -0.48 -15.04 -2.08
C ARG A 86 -1.55 -14.05 -2.52
N GLY A 87 -2.73 -14.53 -2.91
CA GLY A 87 -3.89 -13.69 -3.26
C GLY A 87 -4.38 -12.88 -2.07
N GLU A 88 -4.62 -13.53 -0.93
CA GLU A 88 -5.05 -12.89 0.31
C GLU A 88 -4.02 -11.85 0.79
N GLY A 89 -2.72 -12.18 0.72
CA GLY A 89 -1.65 -11.24 1.05
C GLY A 89 -1.59 -10.03 0.10
N ALA A 90 -1.82 -10.24 -1.20
CA ALA A 90 -1.85 -9.16 -2.18
C ALA A 90 -3.08 -8.24 -1.97
N GLU A 91 -4.25 -8.81 -1.71
CA GLU A 91 -5.48 -8.06 -1.42
C GLU A 91 -5.34 -7.22 -0.15
N ALA A 92 -4.83 -7.82 0.93
CA ALA A 92 -4.58 -7.10 2.18
C ALA A 92 -3.57 -5.96 1.98
N ALA A 93 -2.47 -6.22 1.27
CA ALA A 93 -1.47 -5.20 0.95
C ALA A 93 -2.06 -4.07 0.10
N GLN A 94 -2.91 -4.38 -0.88
CA GLN A 94 -3.56 -3.38 -1.73
C GLN A 94 -4.53 -2.52 -0.94
N THR A 95 -5.33 -3.11 -0.06
CA THR A 95 -6.22 -2.36 0.85
C THR A 95 -5.45 -1.42 1.76
N VAL A 96 -4.36 -1.89 2.38
CA VAL A 96 -3.51 -1.05 3.23
C VAL A 96 -2.90 0.11 2.44
N ARG A 97 -2.35 -0.15 1.26
CA ARG A 97 -1.79 0.89 0.39
C ARG A 97 -2.83 1.92 -0.05
N ALA A 98 -4.02 1.46 -0.44
CA ALA A 98 -5.11 2.35 -0.85
C ALA A 98 -5.59 3.25 0.29
N ASN A 99 -5.68 2.70 1.51
CA ASN A 99 -6.02 3.47 2.70
C ASN A 99 -4.93 4.50 3.04
N ALA A 100 -3.66 4.09 3.00
CA ALA A 100 -2.53 4.98 3.25
C ALA A 100 -2.47 6.14 2.22
N GLU A 101 -2.72 5.86 0.93
CA GLU A 101 -2.73 6.91 -0.10
C GLU A 101 -3.90 7.87 0.07
N ARG A 102 -5.08 7.36 0.49
CA ARG A 102 -6.24 8.19 0.82
C ARG A 102 -5.91 9.11 1.99
N GLU A 103 -5.37 8.57 3.08
CA GLU A 103 -5.01 9.32 4.27
C GLU A 103 -3.93 10.37 3.97
N ARG A 104 -2.89 9.99 3.21
CA ARG A 104 -1.88 10.92 2.72
C ARG A 104 -2.49 12.09 1.95
N THR A 105 -3.40 11.81 1.03
CA THR A 105 -4.08 12.84 0.23
C THR A 105 -4.89 13.78 1.12
N VAL A 106 -5.62 13.25 2.09
CA VAL A 106 -6.39 14.04 3.06
C VAL A 106 -5.47 14.94 3.88
N ILE A 107 -4.40 14.39 4.47
CA ILE A 107 -3.44 15.16 5.28
C ILE A 107 -2.79 16.27 4.46
N LEU A 108 -2.40 15.99 3.21
CA LEU A 108 -1.83 17.01 2.32
C LEU A 108 -2.84 18.10 1.99
N ALA A 109 -4.10 17.74 1.73
CA ALA A 109 -5.15 18.71 1.45
C ALA A 109 -5.47 19.59 2.67
N GLU A 110 -5.54 19.00 3.87
CA GLU A 110 -5.73 19.72 5.13
C GLU A 110 -4.56 20.65 5.42
N ALA A 111 -3.32 20.16 5.29
CA ALA A 111 -2.12 20.97 5.47
C ALA A 111 -2.06 22.14 4.48
N GLN A 112 -2.44 21.93 3.22
CA GLN A 112 -2.52 23.02 2.23
C GLN A 112 -3.61 24.03 2.56
N ARG A 113 -4.79 23.57 2.96
CA ARG A 113 -5.90 24.43 3.39
C ARG A 113 -5.48 25.31 4.57
N ASP A 114 -4.87 24.72 5.60
CA ASP A 114 -4.40 25.45 6.76
C ASP A 114 -3.28 26.42 6.41
N ALA A 115 -2.32 26.01 5.57
CA ALA A 115 -1.26 26.89 5.11
C ALA A 115 -1.79 28.09 4.31
N GLN A 116 -2.84 27.90 3.50
CA GLN A 116 -3.50 29.00 2.79
C GLN A 116 -4.29 29.90 3.73
N ARG A 117 -4.99 29.32 4.72
CA ARG A 117 -5.72 30.08 5.74
C ARG A 117 -4.77 30.97 6.56
N VAL A 118 -3.69 30.41 7.08
CA VAL A 118 -2.69 31.15 7.87
C VAL A 118 -2.02 32.24 7.03
N ARG A 119 -1.70 31.98 5.76
CA ARG A 119 -1.20 33.01 4.85
C ARG A 119 -2.21 34.12 4.62
N GLY A 120 -3.47 33.78 4.35
CA GLY A 120 -4.55 34.76 4.16
C GLY A 120 -4.79 35.61 5.41
N GLU A 121 -4.76 35.01 6.59
CA GLU A 121 -4.85 35.71 7.89
C GLU A 121 -3.65 36.67 8.08
N GLY A 122 -2.43 36.23 7.76
CA GLY A 122 -1.23 37.06 7.82
C GLY A 122 -1.24 38.23 6.84
N ASP A 123 -1.70 38.00 5.60
CA ASP A 123 -1.84 39.04 4.59
C ASP A 123 -2.92 40.06 4.99
N ALA A 124 -4.07 39.58 5.47
CA ALA A 124 -5.15 40.44 5.96
C ALA A 124 -4.70 41.30 7.15
N GLN A 125 -3.99 40.70 8.13
CA GLN A 125 -3.47 41.43 9.28
C GLN A 125 -2.40 42.45 8.87
N SER A 126 -1.54 42.10 7.91
CA SER A 126 -0.52 43.01 7.37
C SER A 126 -1.17 44.19 6.68
N ILE A 127 -2.12 43.95 5.76
CA ILE A 127 -2.85 44.99 5.05
C ILE A 127 -3.61 45.89 6.03
N LYS A 128 -4.26 45.30 7.04
CA LYS A 128 -4.95 46.07 8.08
C LYS A 128 -3.99 46.97 8.85
N THR A 129 -2.85 46.45 9.29
CA THR A 129 -1.83 47.23 10.01
C THR A 129 -1.27 48.35 9.15
N TYR A 130 -1.01 48.08 7.86
CA TYR A 130 -0.59 49.09 6.90
C TYR A 130 -1.68 50.15 6.68
N ALA A 131 -2.94 49.75 6.48
CA ALA A 131 -4.06 50.67 6.31
C ALA A 131 -4.28 51.55 7.55
N ASP A 132 -4.15 50.99 8.76
CA ASP A 132 -4.26 51.71 10.01
C ASP A 132 -3.11 52.73 10.16
N ALA A 133 -1.87 52.33 9.83
CA ALA A 133 -0.71 53.22 9.85
C ALA A 133 -0.80 54.34 8.79
N PHE A 134 -1.19 54.02 7.56
CA PHE A 134 -1.32 54.98 6.46
C PHE A 134 -2.59 55.84 6.57
N GLY A 135 -3.59 55.38 7.34
CA GLY A 135 -4.82 56.11 7.59
C GLY A 135 -4.68 57.25 8.61
N GLN A 136 -3.60 57.27 9.40
CA GLN A 136 -3.36 58.32 10.40
C GLN A 136 -3.10 59.69 9.76
N ASP A 137 -2.33 59.74 8.67
CA ASP A 137 -2.09 60.95 7.88
C ASP A 137 -1.80 60.60 6.41
N LYS A 138 -2.81 60.79 5.56
CA LYS A 138 -2.74 60.44 4.13
C LYS A 138 -1.83 61.38 3.35
N ASP A 139 -1.75 62.64 3.76
CA ASP A 139 -1.03 63.69 3.04
C ASP A 139 0.48 63.54 3.30
N PHE A 140 0.86 63.31 4.57
CA PHE A 140 2.24 63.02 4.93
C PHE A 140 2.77 61.74 4.25
N PHE A 141 1.95 60.70 4.14
CA PHE A 141 2.34 59.47 3.47
C PHE A 141 2.55 59.66 1.96
N ALA A 142 1.65 60.37 1.27
CA ALA A 142 1.81 60.67 -0.16
C ALA A 142 3.11 61.44 -0.44
N PHE A 143 3.45 62.38 0.44
CA PHE A 143 4.72 63.09 0.42
C PHE A 143 5.92 62.16 0.68
N TYR A 144 5.91 61.35 1.74
CA TYR A 144 7.03 60.46 2.06
C TYR A 144 7.28 59.40 0.98
N ARG A 145 6.20 58.82 0.41
CA ARG A 145 6.30 57.81 -0.65
C ARG A 145 6.84 58.38 -1.96
N SER A 146 6.46 59.61 -2.31
CA SER A 146 7.01 60.31 -3.48
C SER A 146 8.48 60.66 -3.28
N MET A 147 8.88 61.15 -2.10
CA MET A 147 10.30 61.37 -1.73
C MET A 147 11.14 60.09 -1.82
N GLN A 148 10.62 58.96 -1.34
CA GLN A 148 11.33 57.68 -1.42
C GLN A 148 11.45 57.19 -2.88
N ALA A 149 10.40 57.34 -3.68
CA ALA A 149 10.43 57.03 -5.11
C ALA A 149 11.44 57.91 -5.87
N TYR A 150 11.57 59.19 -5.52
CA TYR A 150 12.60 60.07 -6.08
C TYR A 150 14.00 59.58 -5.72
N ARG A 151 14.24 59.25 -4.45
CA ARG A 151 15.53 58.73 -4.02
C ARG A 151 15.93 57.46 -4.78
N ASP A 152 14.99 56.51 -4.90
CA ASP A 152 15.27 55.22 -5.53
C ASP A 152 15.43 55.37 -7.06
N ALA A 153 14.66 56.27 -7.71
CA ALA A 153 14.78 56.54 -9.14
C ALA A 153 16.04 57.36 -9.52
N LEU A 154 16.51 58.25 -8.63
CA LEU A 154 17.66 59.12 -8.87
C LEU A 154 19.01 58.52 -8.44
N ASN A 155 19.01 57.36 -7.75
CA ASN A 155 20.23 56.65 -7.35
C ASN A 155 20.94 55.92 -8.52
N GLY A 156 20.37 55.91 -9.73
CA GLY A 156 20.98 55.33 -10.93
C GLY A 156 22.02 56.26 -11.55
N ARG A 157 23.31 55.90 -11.46
CA ARG A 157 24.48 56.67 -11.95
C ARG A 157 24.53 56.94 -13.47
N THR A 158 23.52 56.54 -14.25
CA THR A 158 23.53 56.56 -15.73
C THR A 158 22.17 56.95 -16.36
N THR A 159 21.19 57.46 -15.61
CA THR A 159 19.85 57.71 -16.18
C THR A 159 19.53 59.20 -16.25
N SER A 160 19.72 59.77 -17.45
CA SER A 160 19.17 61.09 -17.80
C SER A 160 17.68 60.91 -18.14
N PHE A 161 16.79 61.36 -17.26
CA PHE A 161 15.36 61.39 -17.51
C PHE A 161 14.97 62.75 -18.10
N VAL A 162 14.45 62.76 -19.34
CA VAL A 162 13.79 63.92 -19.94
C VAL A 162 12.29 63.72 -19.78
N LEU A 163 11.72 64.34 -18.76
CA LEU A 163 10.30 64.31 -18.44
C LEU A 163 9.76 65.74 -18.39
N THR A 164 8.57 65.95 -18.94
CA THR A 164 7.86 67.23 -18.84
C THR A 164 7.47 67.47 -17.36
N PRO A 165 7.68 68.68 -16.81
CA PRO A 165 7.43 69.00 -15.38
C PRO A 165 6.00 68.70 -14.90
N ASP A 166 5.04 68.64 -15.81
CA ASP A 166 3.61 68.54 -15.51
C ASP A 166 3.16 67.11 -15.13
N THR A 167 4.07 66.14 -15.10
CA THR A 167 3.73 64.75 -14.80
C THR A 167 3.44 64.56 -13.31
N GLY A 168 2.44 63.72 -13.00
CA GLY A 168 2.03 63.39 -11.63
C GLY A 168 3.14 62.84 -10.72
N PHE A 169 4.30 62.53 -11.29
CA PHE A 169 5.52 62.16 -10.59
C PHE A 169 6.10 63.34 -9.79
N PHE A 170 6.14 64.58 -10.31
CA PHE A 170 6.78 65.75 -9.66
C PHE A 170 5.85 66.65 -8.84
N ARG A 171 4.63 66.19 -8.52
CA ARG A 171 3.61 67.01 -7.82
C ARG A 171 4.07 67.66 -6.51
N PHE A 172 4.94 66.99 -5.76
CA PHE A 172 5.50 67.51 -4.50
C PHE A 172 6.83 68.27 -4.68
N PHE A 173 7.34 68.39 -5.91
CA PHE A 173 8.54 69.17 -6.23
C PHE A 173 8.21 70.64 -6.47
N GLU A 174 7.05 70.94 -7.07
CA GLU A 174 6.58 72.32 -7.32
C GLU A 174 5.74 72.89 -6.17
N ASN A 175 4.92 72.08 -5.48
CA ASN A 175 4.07 72.53 -4.36
C ASN A 175 4.11 71.55 -3.19
N LEU A 176 4.35 72.06 -1.98
CA LEU A 176 4.44 71.26 -0.74
C LEU A 176 3.11 70.56 -0.38
N ASP A 177 1.98 71.13 -0.82
CA ASP A 177 0.62 70.62 -0.54
C ASP A 177 0.11 69.56 -1.53
N GLY A 178 0.89 69.18 -2.56
CA GLY A 178 0.56 68.09 -3.48
C GLY A 178 -0.65 68.31 -4.41
N ALA A 179 -1.24 69.51 -4.42
CA ALA A 179 -2.30 69.87 -5.35
C ALA A 179 -1.75 69.96 -6.78
N ALA A 180 -2.18 69.05 -7.66
CA ALA A 180 -1.92 69.14 -9.08
C ALA A 180 -2.44 70.49 -9.61
N GLY A 181 -1.55 71.27 -10.20
CA GLY A 181 -1.84 72.59 -10.74
C GLY A 181 -3.10 72.59 -11.61
N LYS A 182 -3.94 73.60 -11.36
CA LYS A 182 -5.24 73.86 -12.00
C LYS A 182 -5.23 73.62 -13.52
N SER A 183 -6.17 72.81 -13.98
CA SER A 183 -6.65 72.79 -15.36
C SER A 183 -7.25 74.14 -15.76
N ALA A 184 -6.87 74.69 -16.92
CA ALA A 184 -7.64 75.71 -17.63
C ALA A 184 -7.24 75.74 -19.14
N PRO A 185 -8.07 76.31 -20.04
CA PRO A 185 -9.08 75.61 -20.84
C PRO A 185 -8.72 75.53 -22.33
N GLY A 186 -9.31 74.59 -23.07
CA GLY A 186 -9.22 74.57 -24.53
C GLY A 186 -10.06 75.69 -25.17
N PRO A 187 -9.50 76.39 -26.18
CA PRO A 187 -10.19 76.59 -27.46
C PRO A 187 -9.16 76.51 -28.63
N THR A 188 -9.45 76.28 -29.91
CA THR A 188 -10.66 76.29 -30.74
C THR A 188 -10.30 75.67 -32.08
N ALA A 189 -11.30 75.08 -32.75
CA ALA A 189 -11.27 74.72 -34.17
C ALA A 189 -10.83 75.89 -35.07
N GLY A 190 -10.06 75.59 -36.11
CA GLY A 190 -9.64 76.54 -37.14
C GLY A 190 -9.32 75.81 -38.44
N ALA A 191 -10.18 76.02 -39.44
CA ALA A 191 -10.15 75.42 -40.77
C ALA A 191 -8.92 75.81 -41.59
N LYS A 192 -8.36 74.84 -42.33
CA LYS A 192 -8.26 74.87 -43.80
C LYS A 192 -7.84 73.51 -44.34
#